data_AF-A0A1Y3WK39-F1
#
_entry.id   AF-A0A1Y3WK39-F1
#
_cell.length_a   1.000
_cell.length_b   1.000
_cell.length_c   1.000
_cell.angle_alpha   90.00
_cell.angle_beta   90.00
_cell.angle_gamma   90.00
#
_symmetry.space_group_name_H-M   'P 1'
#
loop_
_entity.id
_entity.type
_entity.pdbx_description
1 polymer ?
#
loop_
_entity_poly.entity_id
_entity_poly.type
_entity_poly.pdbx_seq_one_letter_code
_entity_poly.pdbx_strand_id
1 'polypeptide(L)'
;MRNYWDWERFGEDIRRTVQDAVDSMDFRSLNQTITDTINSAAGSFRKNSGSARQSAGGEQSTKKDWAKVDLSKLKRPVLYAGTGGKKAAGMALSITGLGIGAVFLLGFIFTGLTMLLLEQNAGLTFGFVTLLIFTVIFGGIGAAGLKKLGRVRRFQSYLSELQGKEYCNVSELARRTRKKEKTVLKDLEWMIEKRWFLQGHLDDTNTCLITSNDAYDAYRELMQKQQEARKNEEEEKKKKAWEAKTREEERARKRQQMDPQIRTVIETGQNYIRKLKECNDAIPGEVVSEKISRMEELTKRIFERVEQDPDAVDDIEKLMEYYLPTAVKLLEAYEELDHQPVQGENILNSKKEIEDTLDTLNIAFEKLLDDLFQETAWDVSSDITVLKMMLAQEGLTEDDFKTGGKS
;
A
#
# COMPACT_ATOMS: atom_id res chain seq x y z
N MET A 1 -25.74 13.17 29.39
CA MET A 1 -25.53 12.24 28.26
C MET A 1 -24.10 12.43 27.79
N ARG A 2 -23.23 11.43 27.95
CA ARG A 2 -21.78 11.54 27.72
C ARG A 2 -21.45 11.07 26.30
N ASN A 3 -20.72 11.89 25.56
CA ASN A 3 -20.33 11.77 24.15
C ASN A 3 -19.76 10.39 23.78
N TYR A 4 -20.60 9.50 23.23
CA TYR A 4 -20.16 8.31 22.50
C TYR A 4 -19.68 8.66 21.07
N TRP A 5 -20.13 9.81 20.56
CA TRP A 5 -19.87 10.32 19.21
C TRP A 5 -18.39 10.68 18.92
N ASP A 6 -17.57 10.96 19.95
CA ASP A 6 -16.16 11.34 19.76
C ASP A 6 -15.24 10.13 19.50
N TRP A 7 -15.61 8.93 19.99
CA TRP A 7 -14.77 7.73 19.86
C TRP A 7 -14.95 6.99 18.53
N GLU A 8 -16.16 7.02 17.97
CA GLU A 8 -16.43 6.48 16.64
C GLU A 8 -15.71 7.30 15.56
N ARG A 9 -15.76 8.64 15.66
CA ARG A 9 -14.97 9.54 14.81
C ARG A 9 -13.46 9.35 14.96
N PHE A 10 -12.97 9.14 16.17
CA PHE A 10 -11.56 8.85 16.42
C PHE A 10 -11.09 7.56 15.72
N GLY A 11 -11.93 6.51 15.76
CA GLY A 11 -11.65 5.25 15.06
C GLY A 11 -11.67 5.40 13.53
N GLU A 12 -12.64 6.16 12.99
CA GLU A 12 -12.74 6.42 11.55
C GLU A 12 -11.60 7.30 11.01
N ASP A 13 -11.21 8.36 11.72
CA ASP A 13 -10.15 9.26 11.27
C ASP A 13 -8.77 8.60 11.31
N ILE A 14 -8.50 7.73 12.29
CA ILE A 14 -7.27 6.93 12.33
C ILE A 14 -7.26 5.93 11.18
N ARG A 15 -8.39 5.25 10.94
CA ARG A 15 -8.51 4.27 9.86
C ARG A 15 -8.32 4.91 8.49
N ARG A 16 -8.94 6.07 8.23
CA ARG A 16 -8.77 6.82 6.96
C ARG A 16 -7.33 7.29 6.77
N THR A 17 -6.71 7.85 7.81
CA THR A 17 -5.33 8.36 7.72
C THR A 17 -4.31 7.25 7.51
N VAL A 18 -4.52 6.08 8.12
CA VAL A 18 -3.68 4.90 7.91
C VAL A 18 -3.89 4.33 6.51
N GLN A 19 -5.13 4.32 6.02
CA GLN A 19 -5.46 3.87 4.67
C GLN A 19 -4.83 4.79 3.59
N ASP A 20 -4.99 6.10 3.72
CA ASP A 20 -4.41 7.09 2.79
C ASP A 20 -2.87 7.05 2.76
N ALA A 21 -2.21 6.81 3.90
CA ALA A 21 -0.75 6.67 3.97
C ALA A 21 -0.25 5.35 3.34
N VAL A 22 -1.06 4.30 3.38
CA VAL A 22 -0.77 3.01 2.72
C VAL A 22 -0.97 3.12 1.22
N ASP A 23 -2.02 3.81 0.77
CA ASP A 23 -2.37 3.95 -0.63
C ASP A 23 -1.45 4.96 -1.37
N SER A 24 -0.94 5.97 -0.67
CA SER A 24 -0.02 6.99 -1.23
C SER A 24 1.48 6.68 -1.06
N MET A 25 1.83 5.65 -0.27
CA MET A 25 3.20 5.33 0.17
C MET A 25 3.98 6.50 0.84
N ASP A 26 3.31 7.60 1.21
CA ASP A 26 3.91 8.74 1.92
C ASP A 26 3.47 8.78 3.39
N PHE A 27 4.38 8.38 4.28
CA PHE A 27 4.15 8.29 5.72
C PHE A 27 4.63 9.53 6.49
N ARG A 28 5.05 10.60 5.78
CA ARG A 28 5.61 11.80 6.42
C ARG A 28 4.57 12.64 7.18
N SER A 29 3.31 12.62 6.72
CA SER A 29 2.17 13.33 7.34
C SER A 29 1.54 12.56 8.51
N LEU A 30 1.74 11.23 8.59
CA LEU A 30 1.14 10.35 9.60
C LEU A 30 1.48 10.79 11.03
N ASN A 31 2.69 11.30 11.26
CA ASN A 31 3.16 11.69 12.59
C ASN A 31 2.57 13.04 13.06
N GLN A 32 2.24 13.96 12.13
CA GLN A 32 1.64 15.25 12.44
C GLN A 32 0.14 15.10 12.75
N THR A 33 -0.60 14.35 11.93
CA THR A 33 -2.05 14.16 12.10
C THR A 33 -2.39 13.38 13.38
N ILE A 34 -1.64 12.32 13.70
CA ILE A 34 -1.86 11.57 14.95
C ILE A 34 -1.61 12.46 16.18
N THR A 35 -0.60 13.34 16.12
CA THR A 35 -0.27 14.26 17.22
C THR A 35 -1.33 15.36 17.37
N ASP A 36 -1.85 15.89 16.27
CA ASP A 36 -2.87 16.94 16.27
C ASP A 36 -4.27 16.40 16.68
N THR A 37 -4.58 15.16 16.33
CA THR A 37 -5.81 14.46 16.75
C THR A 37 -5.77 14.12 18.25
N ILE A 38 -4.61 13.71 18.79
CA ILE A 38 -4.42 13.51 20.23
C ILE A 38 -4.54 14.84 20.98
N ASN A 39 -4.02 15.94 20.44
CA ASN A 39 -4.09 17.26 21.06
C ASN A 39 -5.49 17.89 20.99
N SER A 40 -6.29 17.60 19.97
CA SER A 40 -7.68 18.06 19.86
C SER A 40 -8.65 17.24 20.74
N ALA A 41 -8.42 15.92 20.88
CA ALA A 41 -9.13 15.08 21.87
C ALA A 41 -8.72 15.38 23.33
N ALA A 42 -7.49 15.83 23.57
CA ALA A 42 -7.04 16.34 24.87
C ALA A 42 -7.46 17.80 25.12
N GLY A 43 -7.67 18.59 24.06
CA GLY A 43 -8.05 20.00 24.10
C GLY A 43 -9.46 20.23 24.63
N SER A 44 -10.38 19.28 24.43
CA SER A 44 -11.73 19.28 25.03
C SER A 44 -11.71 19.06 26.56
N PHE A 45 -10.58 18.64 27.13
CA PHE A 45 -10.39 18.51 28.57
C PHE A 45 -9.73 19.72 29.24
N ARG A 46 -9.23 20.71 28.49
CA ARG A 46 -8.39 21.80 29.04
C ARG A 46 -9.00 23.19 28.96
N LYS A 47 -10.20 23.35 28.39
CA LYS A 47 -10.80 24.67 28.13
C LYS A 47 -12.11 24.99 28.87
N ASN A 48 -12.31 24.44 30.07
CA ASN A 48 -13.42 24.92 30.92
C ASN A 48 -13.08 24.97 32.43
N SER A 49 -11.98 25.65 32.77
CA SER A 49 -11.71 26.11 34.13
C SER A 49 -11.57 27.63 34.12
N GLY A 50 -12.70 28.33 34.28
CA GLY A 50 -12.67 29.78 34.40
C GLY A 50 -14.03 30.43 34.14
N SER A 51 -14.68 30.83 35.23
CA SER A 51 -15.79 31.80 35.33
C SER A 51 -17.24 31.32 35.15
N ALA A 52 -18.10 32.02 35.88
CA ALA A 52 -19.56 32.03 35.89
C ALA A 52 -20.28 30.98 36.76
N ARG A 53 -20.69 31.50 37.92
CA ARG A 53 -21.50 30.94 39.00
C ARG A 53 -22.87 31.60 38.92
N GLN A 54 -23.94 30.88 38.56
CA GLN A 54 -25.34 31.10 39.01
C GLN A 54 -26.22 29.94 38.49
N SER A 55 -26.69 29.05 39.37
CA SER A 55 -28.09 28.99 39.88
C SER A 55 -29.09 28.65 38.76
N ALA A 56 -29.90 27.59 38.76
CA ALA A 56 -30.40 26.72 39.81
C ALA A 56 -30.95 25.42 39.17
N GLY A 57 -31.15 24.39 39.99
CA GLY A 57 -32.21 23.41 39.78
C GLY A 57 -31.77 21.99 39.42
N GLY A 58 -31.95 21.10 40.39
CA GLY A 58 -32.23 19.69 40.14
C GLY A 58 -31.02 18.77 39.98
N GLU A 59 -30.88 17.90 40.98
CA GLU A 59 -30.77 16.44 40.79
C GLU A 59 -29.53 15.78 41.38
N GLN A 60 -29.83 14.61 41.94
CA GLN A 60 -29.19 13.93 43.04
C GLN A 60 -27.78 13.46 42.69
N SER A 61 -26.79 14.03 43.38
CA SER A 61 -25.38 13.66 43.27
C SER A 61 -25.15 12.25 43.84
N THR A 62 -25.10 11.24 42.97
CA THR A 62 -24.37 9.99 43.20
C THR A 62 -22.87 10.31 43.19
N LYS A 63 -22.40 10.86 44.32
CA LYS A 63 -21.01 11.20 44.54
C LYS A 63 -20.22 9.93 44.86
N LYS A 64 -19.22 9.65 44.02
CA LYS A 64 -18.08 8.71 44.18
C LYS A 64 -18.32 7.22 43.87
N ASP A 65 -18.26 6.87 42.59
CA ASP A 65 -17.81 5.53 42.16
C ASP A 65 -16.54 5.55 41.28
N TRP A 66 -16.12 6.70 40.74
CA TRP A 66 -14.85 6.80 40.00
C TRP A 66 -13.62 6.74 40.91
N ALA A 67 -13.77 6.95 42.22
CA ALA A 67 -12.70 6.86 43.21
C ALA A 67 -12.30 5.40 43.56
N LYS A 68 -13.05 4.41 43.04
CA LYS A 68 -12.77 2.97 43.19
C LYS A 68 -12.35 2.30 41.87
N VAL A 69 -12.10 3.07 40.81
CA VAL A 69 -11.40 2.52 39.65
C VAL A 69 -9.97 2.26 40.10
N ASP A 70 -9.69 1.01 40.38
CA ASP A 70 -8.37 0.54 40.74
C ASP A 70 -7.43 0.71 39.53
N LEU A 71 -6.84 1.90 39.39
CA LEU A 71 -5.84 2.22 38.36
C LEU A 71 -4.63 1.27 38.41
N SER A 72 -4.47 0.49 39.48
CA SER A 72 -3.46 -0.56 39.55
C SER A 72 -3.79 -1.78 38.66
N LYS A 73 -5.05 -1.94 38.22
CA LYS A 73 -5.48 -2.92 37.20
C LYS A 73 -5.23 -2.47 35.76
N LEU A 74 -4.95 -1.19 35.54
CA LEU A 74 -4.44 -0.62 34.28
C LEU A 74 -2.91 -0.72 34.17
N LYS A 75 -2.27 -1.61 34.94
CA LYS A 75 -0.86 -1.96 34.73
C LYS A 75 -0.74 -2.63 33.36
N ARG A 76 -0.32 -1.83 32.37
CA ARG A 76 0.15 -2.36 31.08
C ARG A 76 1.15 -3.49 31.37
N PRO A 77 1.02 -4.65 30.72
CA PRO A 77 1.93 -5.76 30.95
C PRO A 77 3.36 -5.26 30.74
N VAL A 78 4.27 -5.69 31.61
CA VAL A 78 5.69 -5.40 31.42
C VAL A 78 6.11 -6.19 30.18
N LEU A 79 6.32 -5.50 29.05
CA LEU A 79 6.67 -6.12 27.76
C LEU A 79 8.16 -6.49 27.67
N TYR A 80 9.00 -5.92 28.53
CA TYR A 80 10.46 -6.00 28.45
C TYR A 80 11.09 -6.42 29.78
N ALA A 81 12.07 -7.32 29.74
CA ALA A 81 12.78 -7.73 30.95
C ALA A 81 13.68 -6.62 31.51
N GLY A 82 13.72 -6.49 32.84
CA GLY A 82 14.64 -5.60 33.54
C GLY A 82 16.11 -5.93 33.22
N THR A 83 16.91 -4.90 32.92
CA THR A 83 18.32 -5.06 32.54
C THR A 83 19.31 -4.84 33.69
N GLY A 84 18.87 -4.29 34.82
CA GLY A 84 19.72 -3.92 35.96
C GLY A 84 20.56 -5.09 36.52
N GLY A 85 19.91 -6.20 36.89
CA GLY A 85 20.62 -7.38 37.41
C GLY A 85 21.52 -8.04 36.35
N LYS A 86 21.10 -8.05 35.08
CA LYS A 86 21.89 -8.60 33.96
C LYS A 86 23.14 -7.76 33.69
N LYS A 87 23.06 -6.43 33.83
CA LYS A 87 24.17 -5.48 33.73
C LYS A 87 25.15 -5.64 34.90
N ALA A 88 24.64 -5.71 36.13
CA ALA A 88 25.46 -5.91 37.33
C ALA A 88 26.23 -7.23 37.27
N ALA A 89 25.58 -8.33 36.88
CA ALA A 89 26.23 -9.62 36.72
C ALA A 89 27.30 -9.62 35.61
N GLY A 90 27.03 -8.93 34.48
CA GLY A 90 28.02 -8.78 33.40
C GLY A 90 29.24 -7.96 33.85
N MET A 91 29.01 -6.88 34.61
CA MET A 91 30.06 -6.03 35.17
C MET A 91 30.92 -6.79 36.18
N ALA A 92 30.31 -7.51 37.13
CA ALA A 92 31.01 -8.35 38.09
C ALA A 92 31.88 -9.41 37.38
N LEU A 93 31.32 -10.17 36.44
CA LEU A 93 32.08 -11.18 35.68
C LEU A 93 33.26 -10.57 34.90
N SER A 94 33.08 -9.39 34.29
CA SER A 94 34.16 -8.72 33.55
C SER A 94 35.27 -8.21 34.46
N ILE A 95 34.92 -7.59 35.60
CA ILE A 95 35.88 -7.03 36.55
C ILE A 95 36.67 -8.16 37.23
N THR A 96 35.97 -9.18 37.74
CA THR A 96 36.61 -10.32 38.41
C THR A 96 37.44 -11.15 37.43
N GLY A 97 36.92 -11.46 36.24
CA GLY A 97 37.62 -12.26 35.24
C GLY A 97 38.88 -11.56 34.70
N LEU A 98 38.78 -10.28 34.30
CA LEU A 98 39.94 -9.54 33.78
C LEU A 98 40.92 -9.13 34.88
N GLY A 99 40.43 -8.77 36.07
CA GLY A 99 41.29 -8.41 37.20
C GLY A 99 42.15 -9.59 37.65
N ILE A 100 41.52 -10.74 37.93
CA ILE A 100 42.24 -11.96 38.32
C ILE A 100 43.09 -12.48 37.16
N GLY A 101 42.55 -12.46 35.93
CA GLY A 101 43.29 -12.85 34.74
C GLY A 101 44.56 -12.01 34.49
N ALA A 102 44.51 -10.70 34.75
CA ALA A 102 45.67 -9.81 34.62
C ALA A 102 46.77 -10.14 35.65
N VAL A 103 46.40 -10.49 36.89
CA VAL A 103 47.36 -10.93 37.91
C VAL A 103 48.05 -12.22 37.49
N PHE A 104 47.29 -13.21 37.01
CA PHE A 104 47.87 -14.46 36.50
C PHE A 104 48.72 -14.26 35.25
N LEU A 105 48.34 -13.34 34.36
CA LEU A 105 49.11 -12.98 33.17
C LEU A 105 50.45 -12.34 33.55
N LEU A 106 50.47 -11.43 34.53
CA LEU A 106 51.72 -10.84 35.04
C LEU A 106 52.62 -11.89 35.67
N GLY A 107 52.05 -12.81 36.45
CA GLY A 107 52.79 -13.96 36.99
C GLY A 107 53.36 -14.84 35.88
N PHE A 108 52.56 -15.15 34.86
CA PHE A 108 52.98 -15.93 33.70
C PHE A 108 54.15 -15.28 32.95
N ILE A 109 54.08 -13.98 32.69
CA ILE A 109 55.16 -13.21 32.04
C ILE A 109 56.42 -13.22 32.90
N PHE A 110 56.28 -12.97 34.20
CA PHE A 110 57.40 -12.95 35.14
C PHE A 110 58.08 -14.32 35.24
N THR A 111 57.32 -15.41 35.42
CA THR A 111 57.85 -16.76 35.44
C THR A 111 58.49 -17.15 34.10
N GLY A 112 57.90 -16.74 32.97
CA GLY A 112 58.49 -16.93 31.65
C GLY A 112 59.83 -16.23 31.47
N LEU A 113 59.96 -14.99 31.99
CA LEU A 113 61.22 -14.26 31.98
C LEU A 113 62.27 -14.93 32.87
N THR A 114 61.88 -15.45 34.04
CA THR A 114 62.81 -16.21 34.91
C THR A 114 63.31 -17.49 34.26
N MET A 115 62.47 -18.19 33.50
CA MET A 115 62.86 -19.38 32.73
C MET A 115 63.86 -19.09 31.60
N LEU A 116 63.87 -17.87 31.08
CA LEU A 116 64.82 -17.45 30.04
C LEU A 116 66.21 -17.16 30.62
N LEU A 117 66.26 -16.74 31.89
CA LEU A 117 67.49 -16.26 32.54
C LEU A 117 68.15 -17.30 33.46
N LEU A 118 67.40 -18.31 33.93
CA LEU A 118 67.86 -19.33 34.89
C LEU A 118 67.72 -20.74 34.33
N GLU A 119 68.46 -21.70 34.91
CA GLU A 119 68.32 -23.11 34.55
C GLU A 119 66.93 -23.66 34.89
N GLN A 120 66.38 -24.45 33.97
CA GLN A 120 65.04 -25.01 34.12
C GLN A 120 64.99 -26.10 35.19
N ASN A 121 63.98 -26.04 36.04
CA ASN A 121 63.64 -27.10 36.98
C ASN A 121 62.16 -27.47 36.86
N ALA A 122 61.77 -28.63 37.39
CA ALA A 122 60.40 -29.12 37.31
C ALA A 122 59.40 -28.17 38.00
N GLY A 123 59.79 -27.52 39.10
CA GLY A 123 58.91 -26.60 39.82
C GLY A 123 58.51 -25.38 38.99
N LEU A 124 59.47 -24.76 38.28
CA LEU A 124 59.23 -23.64 37.39
C LEU A 124 58.32 -24.02 36.23
N THR A 125 58.52 -25.20 35.63
CA THR A 125 57.68 -25.67 34.51
C THR A 125 56.24 -25.93 34.93
N PHE A 126 56.00 -26.57 36.08
CA PHE A 126 54.65 -26.74 36.62
C PHE A 126 53.98 -25.41 36.97
N GLY A 127 54.72 -24.47 37.57
CA GLY A 127 54.23 -23.13 37.89
C GLY A 127 53.81 -22.36 36.64
N PHE A 128 54.65 -22.38 35.60
CA PHE A 128 54.38 -21.70 34.33
C PHE A 128 53.12 -22.24 33.63
N VAL A 129 52.96 -23.56 33.54
CA VAL A 129 51.77 -24.19 32.93
C VAL A 129 50.51 -23.89 33.72
N THR A 130 50.58 -23.92 35.05
CA THR A 130 49.43 -23.62 35.93
C THR A 130 48.97 -22.17 35.76
N LEU A 131 49.90 -21.21 35.72
CA LEU A 131 49.60 -19.79 35.50
C LEU A 131 48.98 -19.55 34.12
N LEU A 132 49.45 -20.27 33.08
CA LEU A 132 48.85 -20.21 31.75
C LEU A 132 47.39 -20.67 31.75
N ILE A 133 47.09 -21.82 32.39
CA ILE A 133 45.74 -22.37 32.47
C ILE A 133 44.80 -21.38 33.16
N PHE A 134 45.19 -20.83 34.32
CA PHE A 134 44.36 -19.85 35.03
C PHE A 134 44.17 -18.56 34.23
N THR A 135 45.21 -18.07 33.54
CA THR A 135 45.09 -16.90 32.66
C THR A 135 44.04 -17.11 31.58
N VAL A 136 44.04 -18.28 30.93
CA VAL A 136 43.05 -18.63 29.90
C VAL A 136 41.64 -18.74 30.48
N ILE A 137 41.47 -19.40 31.63
CA ILE A 137 40.16 -19.57 32.28
C ILE A 137 39.57 -18.21 32.69
N PHE A 138 40.32 -17.41 33.46
CA PHE A 138 39.84 -16.11 33.95
C PHE A 138 39.69 -15.08 32.83
N GLY A 139 40.57 -15.09 31.83
CA GLY A 139 40.41 -14.32 30.60
C GLY A 139 39.13 -14.67 29.85
N GLY A 140 38.80 -15.96 29.75
CA GLY A 140 37.54 -16.45 29.17
C GLY A 140 36.30 -15.96 29.91
N ILE A 141 36.32 -16.00 31.25
CA ILE A 141 35.24 -15.47 32.10
C ILE A 141 35.06 -13.96 31.89
N GLY A 142 36.17 -13.20 31.86
CA GLY A 142 36.15 -11.76 31.60
C GLY A 142 35.55 -11.43 30.24
N ALA A 143 35.95 -12.15 29.19
CA ALA A 143 35.41 -12.00 27.84
C ALA A 143 33.91 -12.34 27.76
N ALA A 144 33.44 -13.36 28.49
CA ALA A 144 32.02 -13.69 28.59
C ALA A 144 31.22 -12.57 29.28
N GLY A 145 31.77 -11.94 30.33
CA GLY A 145 31.20 -10.77 30.99
C GLY A 145 31.04 -9.58 30.04
N LEU A 146 32.07 -9.26 29.26
CA LEU A 146 32.04 -8.20 28.24
C LEU A 146 30.99 -8.49 27.15
N LYS A 147 30.90 -9.73 26.65
CA LYS A 147 29.87 -10.13 25.68
C LYS A 147 28.45 -9.92 26.24
N LYS A 148 28.22 -10.24 27.51
CA LYS A 148 26.93 -10.03 28.18
C LYS A 148 26.59 -8.54 28.32
N LEU A 149 27.55 -7.71 28.69
CA LEU A 149 27.40 -6.25 28.73
C LEU A 149 27.09 -5.66 27.35
N GLY A 150 27.75 -6.15 26.31
CA GLY A 150 27.46 -5.80 24.92
C GLY A 150 26.00 -6.07 24.57
N ARG A 151 25.49 -7.27 24.88
CA ARG A 151 24.07 -7.62 24.65
C ARG A 151 23.10 -6.71 25.41
N VAL A 152 23.39 -6.38 26.66
CA VAL A 152 22.57 -5.42 27.44
C VAL A 152 22.53 -4.05 26.77
N ARG A 153 23.68 -3.52 26.32
CA ARG A 153 23.74 -2.24 25.60
C ARG A 153 22.93 -2.28 24.30
N ARG A 154 23.02 -3.38 23.54
CA ARG A 154 22.26 -3.56 22.29
C ARG A 154 20.75 -3.56 22.54
N PHE A 155 20.30 -4.30 23.54
CA PHE A 155 18.90 -4.34 23.91
C PHE A 155 18.38 -2.96 24.35
N GLN A 156 19.15 -2.23 25.16
CA GLN A 156 18.80 -0.85 25.54
C GLN A 156 18.72 0.08 24.32
N SER A 157 19.62 -0.08 23.35
CA SER A 157 19.59 0.67 22.09
C SER A 157 18.36 0.32 21.24
N TYR A 158 17.91 -0.94 21.21
CA TYR A 158 16.67 -1.30 20.50
C TYR A 158 15.44 -0.74 21.23
N LEU A 159 15.41 -0.80 22.57
CA LEU A 159 14.33 -0.21 23.36
C LEU A 159 14.24 1.32 23.22
N SER A 160 15.37 2.02 23.12
CA SER A 160 15.36 3.46 22.88
C SER A 160 14.81 3.84 21.51
N GLU A 161 14.99 2.97 20.51
CA GLU A 161 14.42 3.18 19.17
C GLU A 161 12.93 2.83 19.09
N LEU A 162 12.47 1.85 19.88
CA LEU A 162 11.06 1.49 19.98
C LEU A 162 10.20 2.64 20.51
N GLN A 163 10.74 3.54 21.36
CA GLN A 163 10.04 4.75 21.88
C GLN A 163 8.62 4.50 22.41
N GLY A 164 8.35 3.30 22.93
CA GLY A 164 7.02 2.92 23.43
C GLY A 164 6.03 2.44 22.37
N LYS A 165 6.46 2.32 21.10
CA LYS A 165 5.72 1.60 20.06
C LYS A 165 5.79 0.09 20.31
N GLU A 166 4.69 -0.59 20.00
CA GLU A 166 4.56 -2.04 20.13
C GLU A 166 4.98 -2.80 18.86
N TYR A 167 5.42 -2.08 17.82
CA TYR A 167 5.93 -2.65 16.57
C TYR A 167 7.10 -1.81 16.03
N CYS A 168 8.03 -2.46 15.30
CA CYS A 168 9.14 -1.79 14.63
C CYS A 168 9.71 -2.64 13.49
N ASN A 169 10.08 -2.00 12.38
CA ASN A 169 10.71 -2.68 11.25
C ASN A 169 12.19 -3.01 11.56
N VAL A 170 12.61 -4.24 11.27
CA VAL A 170 13.98 -4.72 11.50
C VAL A 170 15.00 -3.92 10.68
N SER A 171 14.66 -3.55 9.45
CA SER A 171 15.49 -2.70 8.60
C SER A 171 15.64 -1.28 9.17
N GLU A 172 14.59 -0.75 9.80
CA GLU A 172 14.66 0.55 10.48
C GLU A 172 15.55 0.49 11.72
N LEU A 173 15.41 -0.56 12.54
CA LEU A 173 16.31 -0.80 13.67
C LEU A 173 17.76 -0.95 13.22
N ALA A 174 18.00 -1.65 12.12
CA ALA A 174 19.34 -1.81 11.53
C ALA A 174 19.93 -0.47 11.10
N ARG A 175 19.17 0.34 10.38
CA ARG A 175 19.59 1.68 9.93
C ARG A 175 19.91 2.60 11.10
N ARG A 176 18.99 2.70 12.09
CA ARG A 176 19.14 3.62 13.23
C ARG A 176 20.24 3.19 14.20
N THR A 177 20.40 1.89 14.42
CA THR A 177 21.50 1.36 15.27
C THR A 177 22.83 1.20 14.52
N ARG A 178 22.88 1.57 13.22
CA ARG A 178 24.04 1.41 12.32
C ARG A 178 24.61 0.00 12.32
N LYS A 179 23.74 -0.98 12.11
CA LYS A 179 24.07 -2.41 12.07
C LYS A 179 23.55 -3.07 10.81
N LYS A 180 24.14 -4.21 10.49
CA LYS A 180 23.62 -5.10 9.44
C LYS A 180 22.30 -5.70 9.91
N GLU A 181 21.31 -5.71 9.03
CA GLU A 181 19.98 -6.24 9.30
C GLU A 181 20.01 -7.68 9.81
N LYS A 182 20.80 -8.55 9.15
CA LYS A 182 21.06 -9.93 9.60
C LYS A 182 21.59 -10.02 11.04
N THR A 183 22.38 -9.04 11.50
CA THR A 183 22.87 -9.00 12.88
C THR A 183 21.79 -8.58 13.84
N VAL A 184 20.95 -7.61 13.45
CA VAL A 184 19.79 -7.19 14.25
C VAL A 184 18.80 -8.34 14.37
N LEU A 185 18.46 -9.01 13.28
CA LEU A 185 17.55 -10.16 13.28
C LEU A 185 18.03 -11.25 14.26
N LYS A 186 19.28 -11.68 14.16
CA LYS A 186 19.87 -12.65 15.10
C LYS A 186 19.85 -12.17 16.56
N ASP A 187 20.06 -10.87 16.78
CA ASP A 187 20.00 -10.29 18.12
C ASP A 187 18.56 -10.32 18.65
N LEU A 188 17.56 -10.00 17.82
CA LEU A 188 16.14 -10.02 18.17
C LEU A 188 15.63 -11.43 18.43
N GLU A 189 15.90 -12.39 17.53
CA GLU A 189 15.60 -13.82 17.72
C GLU A 189 16.11 -14.32 19.07
N TRP A 190 17.40 -14.07 19.36
CA TRP A 190 18.00 -14.48 20.62
C TRP A 190 17.39 -13.76 21.84
N MET A 191 17.05 -12.47 21.70
CA MET A 191 16.43 -11.70 22.78
C MET A 191 14.99 -12.15 23.05
N ILE A 192 14.25 -12.58 22.04
CA ILE A 192 12.93 -13.20 22.20
C ILE A 192 13.08 -14.56 22.89
N GLU A 193 13.99 -15.42 22.38
CA GLU A 193 14.25 -16.76 22.94
C GLU A 193 14.65 -16.71 24.43
N LYS A 194 15.50 -15.74 24.81
CA LYS A 194 15.91 -15.55 26.21
C LYS A 194 14.93 -14.73 27.05
N ARG A 195 13.73 -14.46 26.55
CA ARG A 195 12.68 -13.69 27.22
C ARG A 195 13.14 -12.31 27.68
N TRP A 196 13.87 -11.59 26.82
CA TRP A 196 14.17 -10.18 27.00
C TRP A 196 13.03 -9.32 26.44
N PHE A 197 12.48 -9.72 25.29
CA PHE A 197 11.12 -9.35 24.89
C PHE A 197 10.17 -10.41 25.42
N LEU A 198 9.30 -10.05 26.36
CA LEU A 198 8.47 -11.01 27.10
C LEU A 198 7.30 -11.52 26.27
N GLN A 199 6.81 -10.68 25.36
CA GLN A 199 5.74 -10.97 24.39
C GLN A 199 6.23 -10.61 22.97
N GLY A 200 7.54 -10.73 22.75
CA GLY A 200 8.13 -10.39 21.46
C GLY A 200 7.88 -11.46 20.42
N HIS A 201 7.42 -11.04 19.25
CA HIS A 201 7.21 -11.85 18.06
C HIS A 201 7.94 -11.22 16.88
N LEU A 202 8.34 -12.07 15.94
CA LEU A 202 8.73 -11.64 14.60
C LEU A 202 7.61 -12.06 13.64
N ASP A 203 7.37 -11.25 12.63
CA ASP A 203 6.48 -11.62 11.53
C ASP A 203 7.05 -12.79 10.70
N ASP A 204 6.20 -13.41 9.87
CA ASP A 204 6.56 -14.60 9.08
C ASP A 204 7.73 -14.32 8.11
N THR A 205 7.93 -13.06 7.72
CA THR A 205 9.00 -12.60 6.83
C THR A 205 10.24 -12.09 7.56
N ASN A 206 10.26 -12.09 8.90
CA ASN A 206 11.35 -11.56 9.73
C ASN A 206 11.69 -10.08 9.46
N THR A 207 10.71 -9.30 8.99
CA THR A 207 10.82 -7.88 8.66
C THR A 207 10.31 -6.97 9.77
N CYS A 208 9.50 -7.47 10.70
CA CYS A 208 8.87 -6.68 11.76
C CYS A 208 9.01 -7.36 13.12
N LEU A 209 9.50 -6.60 14.11
CA LEU A 209 9.44 -6.95 15.52
C LEU A 209 8.15 -6.39 16.12
N ILE A 210 7.38 -7.25 16.77
CA ILE A 210 6.15 -6.89 17.48
C ILE A 210 6.36 -7.27 18.95
N THR A 211 6.12 -6.36 19.89
CA THR A 211 6.56 -6.53 21.28
C THR A 211 5.45 -6.89 22.27
N SER A 212 4.22 -7.00 21.76
CA SER A 212 2.99 -7.31 22.51
C SER A 212 2.19 -8.39 21.78
N ASN A 213 1.51 -9.26 22.53
CA ASN A 213 0.61 -10.27 21.95
C ASN A 213 -0.58 -9.60 21.24
N ASP A 214 -1.20 -8.59 21.88
CA ASP A 214 -2.37 -7.90 21.32
C ASP A 214 -2.04 -7.24 19.97
N ALA A 215 -0.84 -6.66 19.87
CA ALA A 215 -0.34 -6.07 18.63
C ALA A 215 -0.02 -7.14 17.56
N TYR A 216 0.41 -8.33 17.98
CA TYR A 216 0.68 -9.44 17.07
C TYR A 216 -0.61 -10.02 16.50
N ASP A 217 -1.64 -10.19 17.33
CA ASP A 217 -2.95 -10.68 16.90
C ASP A 217 -3.59 -9.69 15.91
N ALA A 218 -3.58 -8.39 16.23
CA ALA A 218 -4.05 -7.34 15.32
C ALA A 218 -3.27 -7.33 13.98
N TYR A 219 -1.95 -7.54 14.02
CA TYR A 219 -1.12 -7.68 12.83
C TYR A 219 -1.53 -8.90 11.99
N ARG A 220 -1.73 -10.07 12.63
CA ARG A 220 -2.12 -11.31 11.94
C ARG A 220 -3.47 -11.16 11.25
N GLU A 221 -4.46 -10.57 11.91
CA GLU A 221 -5.78 -10.31 11.31
C GLU A 221 -5.69 -9.36 10.11
N LEU A 222 -4.90 -8.28 10.21
CA LEU A 222 -4.70 -7.34 9.11
C LEU A 222 -4.05 -8.02 7.90
N MET A 223 -3.01 -8.82 8.14
CA MET A 223 -2.32 -9.55 7.07
C MET A 223 -3.22 -10.59 6.40
N GLN A 224 -4.07 -11.29 7.16
CA GLN A 224 -5.05 -12.22 6.61
C GLN A 224 -6.07 -11.52 5.72
N LYS A 225 -6.66 -10.41 6.21
CA LYS A 225 -7.61 -9.61 5.40
C LYS A 225 -6.98 -9.10 4.11
N GLN A 226 -5.73 -8.63 4.16
CA GLN A 226 -5.04 -8.15 2.97
C GLN A 226 -4.76 -9.28 1.96
N GLN A 227 -4.40 -10.47 2.44
CA GLN A 227 -4.21 -11.63 1.57
C GLN A 227 -5.52 -12.10 0.94
N GLU A 228 -6.62 -12.13 1.69
CA GLU A 228 -7.94 -12.47 1.18
C GLU A 228 -8.41 -11.45 0.14
N ALA A 229 -8.25 -10.14 0.39
CA ALA A 229 -8.59 -9.10 -0.57
C ALA A 229 -7.82 -9.27 -1.88
N ARG A 230 -6.50 -9.52 -1.83
CA ARG A 230 -5.68 -9.76 -3.03
C ARG A 230 -6.13 -10.99 -3.80
N LYS A 231 -6.46 -12.09 -3.12
CA LYS A 231 -6.99 -13.31 -3.76
C LYS A 231 -8.33 -13.03 -4.44
N ASN A 232 -9.23 -12.34 -3.77
CA ASN A 232 -10.54 -11.97 -4.32
C ASN A 232 -10.38 -11.06 -5.55
N GLU A 233 -9.49 -10.08 -5.52
CA GLU A 233 -9.18 -9.23 -6.69
C GLU A 233 -8.59 -10.03 -7.86
N GLU A 234 -7.68 -10.97 -7.59
CA GLU A 234 -7.12 -11.85 -8.62
C GLU A 234 -8.18 -12.78 -9.23
N GLU A 235 -9.06 -13.34 -8.40
CA GLU A 235 -10.18 -14.16 -8.84
C GLU A 235 -11.19 -13.36 -9.66
N GLU A 236 -11.51 -12.13 -9.24
CA GLU A 236 -12.38 -11.23 -9.98
C GLU A 236 -11.78 -10.83 -11.33
N LYS A 237 -10.47 -10.54 -11.37
CA LYS A 237 -9.73 -10.27 -12.63
C LYS A 237 -9.77 -11.48 -13.56
N LYS A 238 -9.53 -12.69 -13.04
CA LYS A 238 -9.62 -13.93 -13.82
C LYS A 238 -11.03 -14.19 -14.33
N LYS A 239 -12.05 -13.94 -13.51
CA LYS A 239 -13.46 -14.06 -13.89
C LYS A 239 -13.82 -13.09 -15.00
N LYS A 240 -13.48 -11.80 -14.87
CA LYS A 240 -13.68 -10.78 -15.91
C LYS A 240 -12.95 -11.13 -17.20
N ALA A 241 -11.71 -11.62 -17.12
CA ALA A 241 -10.95 -12.05 -18.30
C ALA A 241 -11.58 -13.27 -18.99
N TRP A 242 -12.08 -14.24 -18.21
CA TRP A 242 -12.79 -15.40 -18.75
C TRP A 242 -14.12 -15.00 -19.41
N GLU A 243 -14.93 -14.16 -18.76
CA GLU A 243 -16.18 -13.63 -19.31
C GLU A 243 -15.94 -12.82 -20.60
N ALA A 244 -14.90 -11.99 -20.64
CA ALA A 244 -14.53 -11.23 -21.83
C ALA A 244 -14.13 -12.16 -22.98
N LYS A 245 -13.30 -13.19 -22.69
CA LYS A 245 -12.89 -14.18 -23.69
C LYS A 245 -14.08 -14.98 -24.23
N THR A 246 -14.98 -15.43 -23.37
CA THR A 246 -16.20 -16.15 -23.79
C THR A 246 -17.10 -15.27 -24.66
N ARG A 247 -17.26 -13.98 -24.30
CA ARG A 247 -18.04 -13.03 -25.11
C ARG A 247 -17.39 -12.78 -26.48
N GLU A 248 -16.07 -12.70 -26.53
CA GLU A 248 -15.32 -12.54 -27.79
C GLU A 248 -15.46 -13.79 -28.69
N GLU A 249 -15.37 -14.99 -28.12
CA GLU A 249 -15.60 -16.24 -28.85
C GLU A 249 -17.02 -16.32 -29.42
N GLU A 250 -18.03 -15.87 -28.66
CA GLU A 250 -19.42 -15.81 -29.14
C GLU A 250 -19.58 -14.79 -30.29
N ARG A 251 -19.01 -13.58 -30.14
CA ARG A 251 -18.99 -12.57 -31.21
C ARG A 251 -18.29 -13.10 -32.46
N ALA A 252 -17.15 -13.78 -32.32
CA ALA A 252 -16.43 -14.37 -33.44
C ALA A 252 -17.26 -15.43 -34.17
N ARG A 253 -18.03 -16.25 -33.45
CA ARG A 253 -18.99 -17.19 -34.06
C ARG A 253 -20.10 -16.48 -34.81
N LYS A 254 -20.66 -15.39 -34.26
CA LYS A 254 -21.67 -14.57 -34.96
C LYS A 254 -21.10 -13.95 -36.23
N ARG A 255 -19.89 -13.37 -36.18
CA ARG A 255 -19.18 -12.84 -37.35
C ARG A 255 -18.98 -13.86 -38.47
N GLN A 256 -18.71 -15.12 -38.13
CA GLN A 256 -18.58 -16.19 -39.14
C GLN A 256 -19.89 -16.50 -39.87
N GLN A 257 -21.04 -16.16 -39.28
CA GLN A 257 -22.37 -16.38 -39.85
C GLN A 257 -22.92 -15.15 -40.59
N MET A 258 -22.23 -14.01 -40.56
CA MET A 258 -22.61 -12.78 -41.27
C MET A 258 -22.30 -12.85 -42.76
N ASP A 259 -22.92 -11.96 -43.53
CA ASP A 259 -22.62 -11.81 -44.97
C ASP A 259 -21.12 -11.53 -45.20
N PRO A 260 -20.49 -12.13 -46.24
CA PRO A 260 -19.08 -11.90 -46.55
C PRO A 260 -18.68 -10.43 -46.69
N GLN A 261 -19.53 -9.56 -47.24
CA GLN A 261 -19.22 -8.15 -47.42
C GLN A 261 -19.11 -7.44 -46.07
N ILE A 262 -20.09 -7.61 -45.18
CA ILE A 262 -20.09 -7.03 -43.83
C ILE A 262 -18.89 -7.53 -43.03
N ARG A 263 -18.57 -8.82 -43.17
CA ARG A 263 -17.41 -9.43 -42.50
C ARG A 263 -16.10 -8.75 -42.92
N THR A 264 -15.91 -8.46 -44.21
CA THR A 264 -14.69 -7.75 -44.67
C THR A 264 -14.60 -6.33 -44.11
N VAL A 265 -15.72 -5.62 -44.01
CA VAL A 265 -15.78 -4.28 -43.42
C VAL A 265 -15.37 -4.32 -41.94
N ILE A 266 -15.93 -5.27 -41.18
CA ILE A 266 -15.60 -5.44 -39.75
C ILE A 266 -14.13 -5.84 -39.56
N GLU A 267 -13.60 -6.79 -40.35
CA GLU A 267 -12.19 -7.21 -40.28
C GLU A 267 -11.24 -6.05 -40.60
N THR A 268 -11.59 -5.22 -41.57
CA THR A 268 -10.81 -4.03 -41.94
C THR A 268 -10.88 -2.96 -40.85
N GLY A 269 -12.06 -2.75 -40.25
CA GLY A 269 -12.25 -1.87 -39.09
C GLY A 269 -11.41 -2.28 -37.89
N GLN A 270 -11.37 -3.59 -37.57
CA GLN A 270 -10.51 -4.13 -36.51
C GLN A 270 -9.02 -3.89 -36.76
N ASN A 271 -8.58 -3.93 -38.03
CA ASN A 271 -7.21 -3.59 -38.39
C ASN A 271 -6.91 -2.11 -38.12
N TYR A 272 -7.84 -1.21 -38.45
CA TYR A 272 -7.67 0.22 -38.12
C TYR A 272 -7.63 0.47 -36.61
N ILE A 273 -8.51 -0.16 -35.82
CA ILE A 273 -8.47 -0.07 -34.36
C ILE A 273 -7.10 -0.51 -33.82
N ARG A 274 -6.56 -1.61 -34.35
CA ARG A 274 -5.22 -2.09 -33.96
C ARG A 274 -4.13 -1.08 -34.31
N LYS A 275 -4.16 -0.49 -35.50
CA LYS A 275 -3.20 0.53 -35.91
C LYS A 275 -3.29 1.78 -35.04
N LEU A 276 -4.49 2.27 -34.73
CA LEU A 276 -4.67 3.42 -33.83
C LEU A 276 -4.03 3.14 -32.46
N LYS A 277 -4.21 1.93 -31.93
CA LYS A 277 -3.58 1.51 -30.68
C LYS A 277 -2.05 1.43 -30.78
N GLU A 278 -1.51 0.84 -31.86
CA GLU A 278 -0.07 0.78 -32.12
C GLU A 278 0.54 2.19 -32.19
N CYS A 279 -0.12 3.13 -32.88
CA CYS A 279 0.29 4.54 -32.91
C CYS A 279 0.23 5.18 -31.52
N ASN A 280 -0.81 4.90 -30.73
CA ASN A 280 -0.94 5.42 -29.36
C ASN A 280 0.21 4.95 -28.45
N ASP A 281 0.58 3.68 -28.56
CA ASP A 281 1.67 3.07 -27.79
C ASP A 281 3.05 3.62 -28.21
N ALA A 282 3.21 4.02 -29.48
CA ALA A 282 4.45 4.56 -30.03
C ALA A 282 4.67 6.05 -29.74
N ILE A 283 3.59 6.83 -29.55
CA ILE A 283 3.66 8.28 -29.37
C ILE A 283 3.68 8.63 -27.87
N PRO A 284 4.78 9.19 -27.33
CA PRO A 284 4.84 9.63 -25.95
C PRO A 284 4.13 10.98 -25.76
N GLY A 285 3.14 11.04 -24.85
CA GLY A 285 2.51 12.29 -24.45
C GLY A 285 1.06 12.11 -24.02
N GLU A 286 0.72 12.58 -22.81
CA GLU A 286 -0.60 12.35 -22.20
C GLU A 286 -1.74 12.97 -23.02
N VAL A 287 -1.56 14.19 -23.53
CA VAL A 287 -2.60 14.94 -24.27
C VAL A 287 -2.92 14.29 -25.62
N VAL A 288 -1.89 13.92 -26.40
CA VAL A 288 -2.09 13.28 -27.71
C VAL A 288 -2.61 11.86 -27.52
N SER A 289 -2.10 11.15 -26.51
CA SER A 289 -2.55 9.80 -26.18
C SER A 289 -4.04 9.78 -25.80
N GLU A 290 -4.54 10.78 -25.06
CA GLU A 290 -5.97 10.92 -24.76
C GLU A 290 -6.81 11.09 -26.03
N LYS A 291 -6.35 11.91 -26.99
CA LYS A 291 -7.02 12.11 -28.29
C LYS A 291 -7.08 10.84 -29.12
N ILE A 292 -5.97 10.08 -29.18
CA ILE A 292 -5.91 8.81 -29.92
C ILE A 292 -6.78 7.76 -29.24
N SER A 293 -6.74 7.69 -27.90
CA SER A 293 -7.57 6.75 -27.12
C SER A 293 -9.06 7.02 -27.32
N ARG A 294 -9.47 8.30 -27.37
CA ARG A 294 -10.84 8.68 -27.72
C ARG A 294 -11.21 8.23 -29.13
N MET A 295 -10.31 8.44 -30.09
CA MET A 295 -10.53 8.00 -31.48
C MET A 295 -10.68 6.48 -31.59
N GLU A 296 -9.83 5.72 -30.90
CA GLU A 296 -9.89 4.25 -30.82
C GLU A 296 -11.24 3.79 -30.26
N GLU A 297 -11.69 4.38 -29.15
CA GLU A 297 -12.97 4.04 -28.51
C GLU A 297 -14.18 4.37 -29.39
N LEU A 298 -14.19 5.55 -30.03
CA LEU A 298 -15.25 5.94 -30.97
C LEU A 298 -15.30 4.99 -32.17
N THR A 299 -14.14 4.72 -32.77
CA THR A 299 -14.00 3.79 -33.89
C THR A 299 -14.54 2.41 -33.51
N LYS A 300 -14.16 1.91 -32.33
CA LYS A 300 -14.65 0.63 -31.80
C LYS A 300 -16.17 0.62 -31.65
N ARG A 301 -16.77 1.66 -31.08
CA ARG A 301 -18.23 1.75 -30.93
C ARG A 301 -18.97 1.80 -32.25
N ILE A 302 -18.42 2.52 -33.25
CA ILE A 302 -18.98 2.57 -34.60
C ILE A 302 -19.03 1.16 -35.20
N PHE A 303 -17.92 0.40 -35.17
CA PHE A 303 -17.93 -0.97 -35.68
C PHE A 303 -18.78 -1.93 -34.85
N GLU A 304 -18.85 -1.75 -33.53
CA GLU A 304 -19.76 -2.54 -32.69
C GLU A 304 -21.24 -2.28 -33.01
N ARG A 305 -21.58 -1.06 -33.45
CA ARG A 305 -22.93 -0.70 -33.91
C ARG A 305 -23.23 -1.34 -35.27
N VAL A 306 -22.30 -1.28 -36.22
CA VAL A 306 -22.44 -1.94 -37.54
C VAL A 306 -22.47 -3.46 -37.42
N GLU A 307 -21.78 -4.04 -36.43
CA GLU A 307 -21.87 -5.48 -36.12
C GLU A 307 -23.28 -5.87 -35.60
N GLN A 308 -23.97 -4.95 -34.92
CA GLN A 308 -25.34 -5.15 -34.45
C GLN A 308 -26.39 -4.86 -35.52
N ASP A 309 -26.07 -3.95 -36.44
CA ASP A 309 -26.97 -3.46 -37.49
C ASP A 309 -26.24 -3.40 -38.84
N PRO A 310 -26.29 -4.52 -39.59
CA PRO A 310 -25.72 -4.65 -40.92
C PRO A 310 -26.05 -3.55 -41.93
N ASP A 311 -27.22 -2.92 -41.82
CA ASP A 311 -27.70 -1.96 -42.82
C ASP A 311 -26.93 -0.63 -42.72
N ALA A 312 -26.31 -0.36 -41.56
CA ALA A 312 -25.46 0.80 -41.30
C ALA A 312 -24.06 0.75 -41.98
N VAL A 313 -23.75 -0.30 -42.74
CA VAL A 313 -22.45 -0.43 -43.43
C VAL A 313 -22.21 0.70 -44.42
N ASP A 314 -23.25 1.12 -45.14
CA ASP A 314 -23.14 2.18 -46.16
C ASP A 314 -22.82 3.55 -45.51
N ASP A 315 -23.31 3.79 -44.30
CA ASP A 315 -23.09 5.05 -43.57
C ASP A 315 -21.63 5.23 -43.12
N ILE A 316 -20.88 4.13 -42.98
CA ILE A 316 -19.47 4.15 -42.55
C ILE A 316 -18.48 4.06 -43.72
N GLU A 317 -18.92 4.05 -44.97
CA GLU A 317 -18.05 3.94 -46.14
C GLU A 317 -16.97 5.03 -46.15
N LYS A 318 -17.34 6.30 -45.92
CA LYS A 318 -16.39 7.41 -45.85
C LYS A 318 -15.42 7.31 -44.67
N LEU A 319 -15.88 6.76 -43.55
CA LEU A 319 -15.02 6.48 -42.40
C LEU A 319 -13.90 5.52 -42.80
N MET A 320 -14.26 4.46 -43.52
CA MET A 320 -13.36 3.42 -43.98
C MET A 320 -12.40 3.88 -45.08
N GLU A 321 -12.91 4.55 -46.11
CA GLU A 321 -12.13 4.86 -47.31
C GLU A 321 -11.29 6.13 -47.17
N TYR A 322 -11.70 7.06 -46.32
CA TYR A 322 -11.10 8.39 -46.25
C TYR A 322 -10.62 8.77 -44.85
N TYR A 323 -11.49 8.69 -43.83
CA TYR A 323 -11.15 9.30 -42.54
C TYR A 323 -10.18 8.46 -41.70
N LEU A 324 -10.40 7.15 -41.53
CA LEU A 324 -9.49 6.27 -40.78
C LEU A 324 -8.10 6.17 -41.42
N PRO A 325 -7.95 5.96 -42.75
CA PRO A 325 -6.63 5.98 -43.39
C PRO A 325 -5.90 7.31 -43.20
N THR A 326 -6.63 8.43 -43.23
CA THR A 326 -6.04 9.76 -43.05
C THR A 326 -5.60 9.97 -41.61
N ALA A 327 -6.42 9.56 -40.63
CA ALA A 327 -6.07 9.61 -39.22
C ALA A 327 -4.78 8.84 -38.92
N VAL A 328 -4.67 7.60 -39.42
CA VAL A 328 -3.45 6.78 -39.26
C VAL A 328 -2.23 7.47 -39.86
N LYS A 329 -2.33 8.02 -41.07
CA LYS A 329 -1.22 8.75 -41.71
C LYS A 329 -0.79 9.99 -40.91
N LEU A 330 -1.73 10.71 -40.31
CA LEU A 330 -1.43 11.86 -39.46
C LEU A 330 -0.69 11.42 -38.19
N LEU A 331 -1.08 10.29 -37.59
CA LEU A 331 -0.41 9.73 -36.42
C LEU A 331 1.00 9.19 -36.74
N GLU A 332 1.17 8.49 -37.85
CA GLU A 332 2.49 8.05 -38.33
C GLU A 332 3.41 9.26 -38.59
N ALA A 333 2.89 10.33 -39.19
CA ALA A 333 3.65 11.57 -39.37
C ALA A 333 3.98 12.25 -38.02
N TYR A 334 3.06 12.22 -37.06
CA TYR A 334 3.31 12.74 -35.72
C TYR A 334 4.44 11.97 -35.00
N GLU A 335 4.42 10.64 -35.08
CA GLU A 335 5.46 9.75 -34.55
C GLU A 335 6.83 10.07 -35.18
N GLU A 336 6.90 10.22 -36.51
CA GLU A 336 8.14 10.57 -37.21
C GLU A 336 8.70 11.95 -36.76
N LEU A 337 7.82 12.93 -36.57
CA LEU A 337 8.17 14.25 -36.05
C LEU A 337 8.66 14.18 -34.59
N ASP A 338 8.13 13.25 -33.80
CA ASP A 338 8.53 13.06 -32.40
C ASP A 338 9.92 12.43 -32.26
N HIS A 339 10.27 11.50 -33.14
CA HIS A 339 11.59 10.87 -33.14
C HIS A 339 12.73 11.76 -33.64
N GLN A 340 12.44 12.97 -34.15
CA GLN A 340 13.49 13.89 -34.58
C GLN A 340 14.34 14.38 -33.38
N PRO A 341 15.68 14.30 -33.46
CA PRO A 341 16.58 14.65 -32.36
C PRO A 341 16.57 16.16 -32.03
N VAL A 342 16.12 17.00 -32.97
CA VAL A 342 16.01 18.46 -32.80
C VAL A 342 14.57 18.87 -33.04
N GLN A 343 13.91 19.34 -31.99
CA GLN A 343 12.52 19.84 -32.05
C GLN A 343 12.51 21.33 -32.38
N GLY A 344 12.61 21.66 -33.67
CA GLY A 344 12.53 23.04 -34.17
C GLY A 344 11.09 23.60 -34.17
N GLU A 345 10.95 24.91 -34.35
CA GLU A 345 9.65 25.61 -34.34
C GLU A 345 8.66 25.05 -35.36
N ASN A 346 9.12 24.70 -36.57
CA ASN A 346 8.27 24.07 -37.59
C ASN A 346 7.75 22.69 -37.16
N ILE A 347 8.56 21.88 -36.48
CA ILE A 347 8.19 20.53 -36.02
C ILE A 347 7.11 20.64 -34.93
N LEU A 348 7.30 21.57 -33.98
CA LEU A 348 6.33 21.82 -32.92
C LEU A 348 4.99 22.34 -33.48
N ASN A 349 5.03 23.25 -34.47
CA ASN A 349 3.82 23.74 -35.11
C ASN A 349 3.09 22.64 -35.90
N SER A 350 3.80 21.82 -36.68
CA SER A 350 3.19 20.71 -37.42
C SER A 350 2.58 19.66 -36.49
N LYS A 351 3.24 19.33 -35.37
CA LYS A 351 2.66 18.44 -34.35
C LYS A 351 1.35 18.99 -33.80
N LYS A 352 1.32 20.28 -33.46
CA LYS A 352 0.12 20.94 -32.95
C LYS A 352 -1.01 20.96 -33.98
N GLU A 353 -0.71 21.24 -35.25
CA GLU A 353 -1.69 21.18 -36.34
C GLU A 353 -2.27 19.77 -36.50
N ILE A 354 -1.45 18.73 -36.34
CA ILE A 354 -1.92 17.34 -36.32
C ILE A 354 -2.85 17.11 -35.12
N GLU A 355 -2.48 17.54 -33.91
CA GLU A 355 -3.33 17.41 -32.72
C GLU A 355 -4.70 18.09 -32.90
N ASP A 356 -4.73 19.32 -33.41
CA ASP A 356 -5.96 20.07 -33.68
C ASP A 356 -6.82 19.37 -34.75
N THR A 357 -6.17 18.72 -35.73
CA THR A 357 -6.85 17.91 -36.75
C THR A 357 -7.44 16.64 -36.15
N LEU A 358 -6.73 15.96 -35.23
CA LEU A 358 -7.24 14.79 -34.51
C LEU A 358 -8.48 15.14 -33.67
N ASP A 359 -8.52 16.32 -33.04
CA ASP A 359 -9.73 16.79 -32.35
C ASP A 359 -10.92 16.94 -33.30
N THR A 360 -10.68 17.51 -34.48
CA THR A 360 -11.72 17.66 -35.50
C THR A 360 -12.23 16.31 -35.98
N LEU A 361 -11.32 15.34 -36.18
CA LEU A 361 -11.68 13.97 -36.55
C LEU A 361 -12.47 13.27 -35.44
N ASN A 362 -12.09 13.43 -34.17
CA ASN A 362 -12.83 12.89 -33.03
C ASN A 362 -14.26 13.42 -32.98
N ILE A 363 -14.46 14.72 -33.21
CA ILE A 363 -15.80 15.33 -33.28
C ILE A 363 -16.61 14.75 -34.44
N ALA A 364 -15.98 14.55 -35.60
CA ALA A 364 -16.64 13.95 -36.76
C ALA A 364 -17.04 12.49 -36.49
N PHE A 365 -16.20 11.72 -35.79
CA PHE A 365 -16.47 10.32 -35.44
C PHE A 365 -17.58 10.22 -34.39
N GLU A 366 -17.62 11.14 -33.42
CA GLU A 366 -18.74 11.26 -32.49
C GLU A 366 -20.05 11.53 -33.20
N LYS A 367 -20.07 12.50 -34.11
CA LYS A 367 -21.27 12.82 -34.87
C LYS A 367 -21.73 11.65 -35.73
N LEU A 368 -20.79 10.96 -36.40
CA LEU A 368 -21.12 9.75 -37.16
C LEU A 368 -21.71 8.67 -36.25
N LEU A 369 -21.10 8.43 -35.08
CA LEU A 369 -21.62 7.47 -34.11
C LEU A 369 -23.03 7.84 -33.64
N ASP A 370 -23.28 9.12 -33.34
CA ASP A 370 -24.60 9.62 -32.94
C ASP A 370 -25.63 9.44 -34.06
N ASP A 371 -25.27 9.74 -35.32
CA ASP A 371 -26.15 9.57 -36.47
C ASP A 371 -26.53 8.08 -36.66
N LEU A 372 -25.59 7.14 -36.45
CA LEU A 372 -25.84 5.69 -36.47
C LEU A 372 -26.80 5.20 -35.35
N PHE A 373 -27.01 5.99 -34.30
CA PHE A 373 -27.99 5.71 -33.24
C PHE A 373 -29.32 6.44 -33.44
N GLN A 374 -29.37 7.50 -34.27
CA GLN A 374 -30.60 8.25 -34.49
C GLN A 374 -31.67 7.38 -35.16
N GLU A 375 -31.32 6.58 -36.16
CA GLU A 375 -32.31 5.75 -36.87
C GLU A 375 -33.04 4.77 -35.93
N THR A 376 -32.29 4.12 -35.01
CA THR A 376 -32.88 3.29 -33.94
C THR A 376 -33.73 4.09 -32.96
N ALA A 377 -33.32 5.32 -32.62
CA ALA A 377 -34.08 6.16 -31.70
C ALA A 377 -35.42 6.61 -32.30
N TRP A 378 -35.49 6.80 -33.62
CA TRP A 378 -36.72 7.11 -34.36
C TRP A 378 -37.67 5.91 -34.42
N ASP A 379 -37.15 4.70 -34.63
CA ASP A 379 -37.96 3.46 -34.58
C ASP A 379 -38.54 3.23 -33.19
N VAL A 380 -37.72 3.34 -32.14
CA VAL A 380 -38.21 3.23 -30.75
C VAL A 380 -39.22 4.32 -30.41
N SER A 381 -39.03 5.55 -30.92
CA SER A 381 -39.99 6.64 -30.72
C SER A 381 -41.31 6.38 -31.44
N SER A 382 -41.26 5.78 -32.63
CA SER A 382 -42.43 5.37 -33.40
C SER A 382 -43.16 4.22 -32.69
N ASP A 383 -42.44 3.23 -32.19
CA ASP A 383 -42.98 2.12 -31.40
C ASP A 383 -43.61 2.62 -30.09
N ILE A 384 -42.97 3.54 -29.37
CA ILE A 384 -43.55 4.19 -28.18
C ILE A 384 -44.82 4.95 -28.56
N THR A 385 -44.84 5.58 -29.73
CA THR A 385 -46.00 6.34 -30.22
C THR A 385 -47.16 5.41 -30.60
N VAL A 386 -46.88 4.28 -31.24
CA VAL A 386 -47.87 3.22 -31.52
C VAL A 386 -48.37 2.60 -30.22
N LEU A 387 -47.48 2.29 -29.28
CA LEU A 387 -47.82 1.72 -27.98
C LEU A 387 -48.67 2.70 -27.15
N LYS A 388 -48.35 4.01 -27.18
CA LYS A 388 -49.21 5.06 -26.62
C LYS A 388 -50.57 5.13 -27.31
N MET A 389 -50.64 5.00 -28.63
CA MET A 389 -51.92 4.96 -29.36
C MET A 389 -52.75 3.72 -29.02
N MET A 390 -52.14 2.54 -28.89
CA MET A 390 -52.82 1.32 -28.46
C MET A 390 -53.35 1.45 -27.02
N LEU A 391 -52.52 1.96 -26.10
CA LEU A 391 -52.95 2.26 -24.73
C LEU A 391 -54.08 3.28 -24.68
N ALA A 392 -54.05 4.31 -25.54
CA ALA A 392 -55.12 5.29 -25.66
C ALA A 392 -56.44 4.66 -26.14
N GLN A 393 -56.35 3.75 -27.10
CA GLN A 393 -57.49 3.06 -27.70
C GLN A 393 -58.13 2.06 -26.72
N GLU A 394 -57.34 1.50 -25.79
CA GLU A 394 -57.81 0.69 -24.66
C GLU A 394 -58.28 1.53 -23.46
N GLY A 395 -58.23 2.86 -23.56
CA GLY A 395 -58.67 3.80 -22.52
C GLY A 395 -57.64 4.11 -21.43
N LEU A 396 -56.43 3.55 -21.51
CA LEU A 396 -55.39 3.58 -20.47
C LEU A 396 -54.39 4.75 -20.64
N THR A 397 -54.83 5.92 -21.10
CA THR A 397 -53.99 7.12 -21.24
C THR A 397 -54.12 8.10 -20.08
N GLU A 398 -53.17 9.06 -19.98
CA GLU A 398 -52.83 9.92 -18.82
C GLU A 398 -53.99 10.49 -17.97
N ASP A 399 -55.20 10.63 -18.48
CA ASP A 399 -56.36 11.10 -17.71
C ASP A 399 -56.88 10.06 -16.71
N ASP A 400 -56.67 8.76 -16.94
CA ASP A 400 -57.02 7.69 -15.99
C ASP A 400 -55.96 7.49 -14.89
N PHE A 401 -54.72 7.96 -15.10
CA PHE A 401 -53.66 7.91 -14.08
C PHE A 401 -53.65 9.14 -13.14
N LYS A 402 -54.38 10.21 -13.48
CA LYS A 402 -54.47 11.44 -12.66
C LYS A 402 -55.61 11.45 -11.64
N THR A 403 -56.55 10.49 -11.68
CA THR A 403 -57.68 10.42 -10.74
C THR A 403 -57.47 9.46 -9.56
N GLY A 404 -56.30 8.83 -9.44
CA GLY A 404 -55.89 8.02 -8.27
C GLY A 404 -55.50 8.82 -7.02
N GLY A 405 -56.13 9.98 -6.78
CA GLY A 405 -55.70 10.91 -5.74
C GLY A 405 -56.75 11.95 -5.36
N LYS A 406 -57.94 11.50 -4.93
CA LYS A 406 -58.76 12.04 -3.83
C LYS A 406 -60.17 11.47 -3.90
N SER A 407 -60.45 10.52 -3.01
CA SER A 407 -61.66 10.55 -2.18
C SER A 407 -61.31 10.01 -0.80
#